data_AF-A0A379TJD7-F1
#
_entry.id   AF-A0A379TJD7-F1
#
_cell.length_a   1.000
_cell.length_b   1.000
_cell.length_c   1.000
_cell.angle_alpha   90.00
_cell.angle_beta   90.00
_cell.angle_gamma   90.00
#
_symmetry.space_group_name_H-M   'P 1'
#
loop_
_entity.id
_entity.type
_entity.pdbx_description
1 polymer ?
#
loop_
_entity_poly.entity_id
_entity_poly.type
_entity_poly.pdbx_seq_one_letter_code
_entity_poly.pdbx_strand_id
1 'polypeptide(L)' 'MGIWADVVNLHRAEEPDWDSYDRVVIGASIRYGHYHSAFQEFVKKYATRLNGMPSAFYSVNLVARKAEKTYTAD' A
#
# COMPACT_ATOMS: atom_id res chain seq x y z
N MET A 1 4.59 -24.75 10.59
CA MET A 1 4.57 -24.03 9.30
C MET A 1 4.69 -22.55 9.62
N GLY A 2 5.70 -21.87 9.06
CA GLY A 2 5.92 -20.44 9.26
C GLY A 2 5.34 -19.63 8.12
N ILE A 3 5.08 -18.34 8.38
CA ILE A 3 4.79 -17.35 7.33
C ILE A 3 6.11 -16.63 7.05
N TRP A 4 6.48 -16.54 5.78
CA TRP A 4 7.59 -15.72 5.31
C TRP A 4 7.05 -14.44 4.69
N ALA A 5 7.78 -13.35 4.84
CA ALA A 5 7.39 -12.06 4.31
C ALA A 5 8.63 -11.27 3.89
N ASP A 6 8.54 -10.65 2.72
CA ASP A 6 9.51 -9.68 2.23
C ASP A 6 8.95 -8.27 2.34
N VAL A 7 9.84 -7.30 2.54
CA VAL A 7 9.47 -5.87 2.60
C VAL A 7 10.06 -5.17 1.38
N VAL A 8 9.17 -4.75 0.48
CA VAL A 8 9.55 -4.02 -0.73
C VAL A 8 9.23 -2.54 -0.55
N ASN A 9 10.20 -1.68 -0.85
CA ASN A 9 9.99 -0.24 -0.86
C ASN A 9 9.48 0.20 -2.24
N LEU A 10 8.20 0.60 -2.29
CA LEU A 10 7.53 1.08 -3.50
C LEU A 10 8.23 2.27 -4.18
N HIS A 11 9.02 3.07 -3.45
CA HIS A 11 9.78 4.19 -4.01
C HIS A 11 11.07 3.78 -4.73
N ARG A 12 11.53 2.54 -4.51
CA ARG A 12 12.75 2.02 -5.15
C ARG A 12 12.48 1.20 -6.41
N ALA A 13 11.20 1.06 -6.78
CA ALA A 13 10.73 0.58 -8.08
C ALA A 13 11.36 -0.73 -8.58
N GLU A 14 11.50 -1.72 -7.70
CA GLU A 14 11.65 -3.11 -8.13
C GLU A 14 10.25 -3.69 -8.32
N GLU A 15 10.02 -4.30 -9.49
CA GLU A 15 8.75 -4.97 -9.76
C GLU A 15 8.67 -6.23 -8.90
N PRO A 16 7.60 -6.42 -8.10
CA PRO A 16 7.44 -7.66 -7.34
C PRO A 16 7.33 -8.85 -8.28
N ASP A 17 7.99 -9.94 -7.92
CA ASP A 17 7.68 -11.25 -8.50
C ASP A 17 6.37 -11.77 -7.91
N TRP A 18 5.26 -11.41 -8.56
CA TRP A 18 3.91 -11.66 -8.05
C TRP A 18 3.61 -13.14 -7.80
N ASP A 19 4.22 -14.04 -8.58
CA ASP A 19 3.95 -15.46 -8.49
C ASP A 19 4.69 -16.12 -7.30
N SER A 20 5.59 -15.38 -6.64
CA SER A 20 6.24 -15.77 -5.38
C SER A 20 5.41 -15.46 -4.13
N TYR A 21 4.26 -14.78 -4.25
CA TYR A 21 3.45 -14.34 -3.12
C TYR A 21 1.99 -14.81 -3.19
N ASP A 22 1.53 -15.46 -2.11
CA ASP A 22 0.13 -15.88 -1.97
C ASP A 22 -0.80 -14.73 -1.53
N ARG A 23 -0.24 -13.63 -1.03
CA ARG A 23 -0.96 -12.50 -0.45
C ARG A 23 -0.08 -11.27 -0.28
N VAL A 24 -0.69 -10.09 -0.37
CA VAL A 24 0.03 -8.81 -0.34
C VAL A 24 -0.57 -7.87 0.69
N VAL A 25 0.29 -7.15 1.41
CA VAL A 25 -0.10 -6.04 2.26
C VAL A 25 0.60 -4.78 1.78
N ILE A 26 -0.17 -3.74 1.45
CA ILE A 26 0.39 -2.47 1.01
C ILE A 26 0.18 -1.41 2.09
N GLY A 27 1.27 -0.73 2.44
CA GLY A 27 1.27 0.41 3.36
C GLY A 27 1.63 1.69 2.63
N ALA A 28 0.88 2.78 2.87
CA ALA A 28 1.24 4.09 2.34
C ALA A 28 1.03 5.20 3.36
N SER A 29 1.93 6.17 3.37
CA SER A 29 1.77 7.38 4.19
C SER A 29 1.01 8.47 3.43
N ILE A 30 0.07 9.13 4.10
CA ILE A 30 -0.53 10.38 3.63
C ILE A 30 0.31 11.54 4.17
N ARG A 31 0.81 12.38 3.25
CA ARG A 31 1.51 13.62 3.58
C ARG A 31 0.74 14.78 2.94
N TYR A 32 0.42 15.80 3.73
CA TYR A 32 -0.36 16.97 3.29
C TYR A 32 -1.68 16.61 2.58
N GLY A 33 -2.37 15.56 3.04
CA GLY A 33 -3.65 15.14 2.49
C GLY A 33 -3.58 14.21 1.27
N HIS A 34 -2.38 13.89 0.78
CA HIS A 34 -2.23 13.05 -0.41
C HIS A 34 -1.25 11.90 -0.21
N TYR A 35 -1.48 10.80 -0.94
CA TYR A 35 -0.48 9.76 -1.12
C TYR A 35 0.63 10.23 -2.07
N HIS A 36 1.80 9.65 -1.94
CA HIS A 36 2.88 9.88 -2.88
C HIS A 36 2.51 9.34 -4.28
N SER A 37 2.88 10.05 -5.36
CA SER A 37 2.55 9.68 -6.75
C SER A 37 2.97 8.24 -7.10
N ALA A 38 4.21 7.86 -6.75
CA ALA A 38 4.72 6.50 -6.94
C ALA A 38 3.80 5.40 -6.38
N PHE A 39 3.15 5.63 -5.22
CA PHE A 39 2.17 4.67 -4.68
C PHE A 39 0.91 4.63 -5.54
N GLN A 40 0.38 5.79 -5.93
CA GLN A 40 -0.81 5.86 -6.77
C GLN A 40 -0.58 5.20 -8.14
N GLU A 41 0.58 5.43 -8.74
CA GLU A 41 1.00 4.82 -10.01
C GLU A 41 1.15 3.30 -9.85
N PHE A 42 1.77 2.84 -8.76
CA PHE A 42 1.91 1.41 -8.48
C PHE A 42 0.57 0.70 -8.36
N VAL A 43 -0.35 1.24 -7.54
CA VAL A 43 -1.69 0.63 -7.36
C VAL A 43 -2.47 0.63 -8.66
N LYS A 44 -2.40 1.69 -9.47
CA LYS A 44 -3.03 1.72 -10.80
C LYS A 44 -2.42 0.69 -11.75
N LYS A 45 -1.09 0.60 -11.81
CA LYS A 45 -0.36 -0.34 -12.68
C LYS A 45 -0.71 -1.79 -12.37
N TYR A 46 -0.84 -2.15 -11.09
CA TYR A 46 -1.05 -3.53 -10.65
C TYR A 46 -2.47 -3.81 -10.14
N ALA A 47 -3.45 -2.93 -10.41
CA ALA A 47 -4.82 -3.05 -9.90
C ALA A 47 -5.44 -4.42 -10.17
N THR A 48 -5.29 -4.96 -11.38
CA THR A 48 -5.80 -6.29 -11.74
C THR A 48 -5.19 -7.40 -10.89
N ARG A 49 -3.87 -7.36 -10.63
CA ARG A 49 -3.18 -8.36 -9.80
C ARG A 49 -3.61 -8.26 -8.34
N LEU A 50 -3.63 -7.05 -7.79
CA LEU A 50 -4.03 -6.80 -6.40
C LEU A 50 -5.49 -7.21 -6.13
N ASN A 51 -6.38 -6.97 -7.08
CA ASN A 51 -7.79 -7.41 -6.99
C ASN A 51 -7.96 -8.92 -7.24
N GLY A 52 -6.95 -9.58 -7.81
CA GLY A 52 -6.97 -11.01 -8.12
C GLY A 52 -6.40 -11.91 -7.01
N MET A 53 -5.86 -11.35 -5.93
CA MET A 53 -5.28 -12.10 -4.81
C MET A 53 -5.69 -11.51 -3.46
N PRO A 54 -5.61 -12.29 -2.36
CA PRO A 54 -5.84 -11.76 -1.03
C PRO A 54 -4.90 -10.58 -0.74
N SER A 55 -5.49 -9.40 -0.60
CA SER A 55 -4.76 -8.15 -0.42
C SER A 55 -5.31 -7.36 0.76
N ALA A 56 -4.43 -6.68 1.48
CA ALA A 56 -4.80 -5.72 2.50
C ALA A 56 -4.09 -4.38 2.26
N PHE A 57 -4.77 -3.28 2.59
CA PHE A 57 -4.20 -1.94 2.52
C PHE A 57 -4.33 -1.24 3.87
N TYR A 58 -3.27 -0.56 4.29
CA TYR A 58 -3.29 0.33 5.44
C TYR A 58 -2.66 1.67 5.11
N SER A 59 -3.20 2.72 5.73
CA SER A 59 -2.75 4.08 5.55
C SER A 59 -2.26 4.67 6.85
N VAL A 60 -1.13 5.37 6.81
CA VAL A 60 -0.57 6.06 7.97
C VAL A 60 -0.59 7.57 7.74
N ASN A 61 -1.10 8.32 8.73
CA ASN A 61 -1.16 9.77 8.67
C ASN A 61 -0.55 10.36 9.94
N LEU A 62 0.36 11.33 9.77
CA LEU A 62 1.04 12.04 10.86
C LEU A 62 0.06 12.76 11.81
N VAL A 63 -1.12 13.21 11.33
CA VAL A 63 -2.10 13.92 12.17
C VAL A 63 -3.15 13.01 12.82
N ALA A 64 -3.08 11.69 12.61
CA ALA A 64 -4.06 10.73 13.12
C ALA A 64 -4.12 10.62 14.66
N ARG A 65 -3.21 11.28 15.40
CA ARG A 65 -3.25 11.37 16.87
C ARG A 65 -4.47 12.17 17.37
N LYS A 66 -5.18 12.91 16.53
CA LYS A 66 -6.42 13.59 16.90
C LYS A 66 -7.61 12.81 16.31
N ALA A 67 -8.34 12.10 17.16
CA ALA A 67 -9.49 11.26 16.79
C ALA A 67 -10.60 12.01 16.02
N GLU A 68 -10.57 13.34 16.04
CA GLU A 68 -11.54 14.23 15.38
C GLU A 68 -11.17 14.57 13.92
N LYS A 69 -10.03 14.10 13.39
CA LYS A 69 -9.56 14.46 12.05
C LYS A 69 -9.49 13.24 11.12
N THR A 70 -10.64 12.62 10.89
CA THR A 70 -10.82 11.71 9.76
C THR A 70 -10.82 12.57 8.49
N TYR A 71 -9.75 12.52 7.71
CA TYR A 71 -9.77 13.10 6.37
C TYR A 71 -10.68 12.21 5.53
N THR A 72 -11.89 12.70 5.23
CA THR A 72 -12.77 12.12 4.23
C THR A 72 -12.04 12.14 2.90
N ALA A 73 -11.84 10.97 2.30
CA ALA A 73 -11.45 10.88 0.90
C ALA A 73 -12.73 11.09 0.07
N ASP A 74 -12.79 12.22 -0.66
CA ASP A 74 -13.56 12.29 -1.90
C ASP A 74 -12.82 11.53 -3.02
#